data_AF-A0A2L2WSM6-F1
#
_entry.id   AF-A0A2L2WSM6-F1
#
_cell.length_a   1.000
_cell.length_b   1.000
_cell.length_c   1.000
_cell.angle_alpha   90.00
_cell.angle_beta   90.00
_cell.angle_gamma   90.00
#
_symmetry.space_group_name_H-M   'P 1'
#
loop_
_entity.id
_entity.type
_entity.pdbx_description
1 polymer ?
#
loop_
_entity_poly.entity_id
_entity_poly.type
_entity_poly.pdbx_seq_one_letter_code
_entity_poly.pdbx_strand_id
1 'polypeptide(L)'
;MANKVSTDKKEFAEALFMQGMPQNSIAEKVGVSANTVGKWVKDGCWGEKRAAMSNTRKSLQNELLSAIKDKIEELRDLDISKSATVVDQLVKLSATIERLDKEASAVDFIECFMAFGRWLEYQAETDLEITPEFRKLVNKYQNKYILEMLGSKL
;
A
#
# COMPACT_ATOMS: atom_id res chain seq x y z
N MET A 1 -24.68 -2.81 -18.10
CA MET A 1 -24.40 -1.83 -17.01
C MET A 1 -24.31 -2.48 -15.62
N ALA A 2 -25.18 -3.43 -15.26
CA ALA A 2 -25.14 -4.11 -13.94
C ALA A 2 -23.81 -4.85 -13.61
N ASN A 3 -23.19 -5.51 -14.59
CA ASN A 3 -21.93 -6.25 -14.36
C ASN A 3 -20.72 -5.34 -14.07
N LYS A 4 -20.68 -4.12 -14.63
CA LYS A 4 -19.54 -3.20 -14.45
C LYS A 4 -19.51 -2.66 -13.01
N VAL A 5 -20.68 -2.27 -12.49
CA VAL A 5 -20.86 -1.83 -11.09
C VAL A 5 -20.48 -2.92 -10.09
N SER A 6 -20.70 -4.20 -10.42
CA SER A 6 -20.30 -5.31 -9.55
C SER A 6 -18.79 -5.57 -9.56
N THR A 7 -18.12 -5.37 -10.70
CA THR A 7 -16.66 -5.48 -10.82
C THR A 7 -15.97 -4.36 -10.06
N ASP A 8 -16.41 -3.11 -10.25
CA ASP A 8 -15.84 -1.94 -9.59
C ASP A 8 -15.92 -2.05 -8.05
N LYS A 9 -17.05 -2.58 -7.54
CA LYS A 9 -17.23 -2.86 -6.10
C LYS A 9 -16.29 -3.95 -5.57
N LYS A 10 -16.03 -4.99 -6.37
CA LYS A 10 -15.14 -6.09 -5.99
C LYS A 10 -13.68 -5.65 -5.98
N GLU A 11 -13.25 -4.88 -6.97
CA GLU A 11 -11.90 -4.32 -7.03
C GLU A 11 -11.63 -3.36 -5.87
N PHE A 12 -12.61 -2.50 -5.55
CA PHE A 12 -12.53 -1.63 -4.39
C PHE A 12 -12.48 -2.40 -3.06
N ALA A 13 -13.27 -3.46 -2.92
CA ALA A 13 -13.22 -4.35 -1.77
C ALA A 13 -11.86 -5.08 -1.65
N GLU A 14 -11.27 -5.52 -2.76
CA GLU A 14 -9.95 -6.16 -2.79
C GLU A 14 -8.89 -5.20 -2.28
N ALA A 15 -8.88 -3.95 -2.77
CA ALA A 15 -7.94 -2.92 -2.32
C ALA A 15 -8.01 -2.69 -0.80
N LEU A 16 -9.23 -2.53 -0.25
CA LEU A 16 -9.43 -2.36 1.20
C LEU A 16 -8.99 -3.59 1.99
N PHE A 17 -9.21 -4.80 1.46
CA PHE A 17 -8.79 -6.04 2.11
C PHE A 17 -7.26 -6.18 2.16
N MET A 18 -6.58 -5.84 1.06
CA MET A 18 -5.11 -5.86 0.98
C MET A 18 -4.47 -4.88 1.98
N GLN A 19 -5.19 -3.82 2.35
CA GLN A 19 -4.78 -2.83 3.35
C GLN A 19 -5.03 -3.25 4.81
N GLY A 20 -5.55 -4.47 5.04
CA GLY A 20 -5.76 -4.98 6.39
C GLY A 20 -7.15 -4.74 6.97
N MET A 21 -8.06 -4.10 6.24
CA MET A 21 -9.39 -3.76 6.75
C MET A 21 -10.23 -5.01 7.05
N PRO A 22 -10.97 -5.06 8.18
CA PRO A 22 -11.86 -6.17 8.49
C PRO A 22 -12.98 -6.31 7.45
N GLN A 23 -13.31 -7.54 7.08
CA GLN A 23 -14.30 -7.83 6.02
C GLN A 23 -15.68 -7.23 6.31
N ASN A 24 -16.09 -7.15 7.58
CA ASN A 24 -17.36 -6.55 7.98
C ASN A 24 -17.39 -5.05 7.69
N SER A 25 -16.29 -4.34 7.97
CA SER A 25 -16.14 -2.91 7.66
C SER A 25 -16.05 -2.65 6.16
N ILE A 26 -15.42 -3.57 5.40
CA ILE A 26 -15.39 -3.51 3.93
C ILE A 26 -16.80 -3.66 3.36
N ALA A 27 -17.59 -4.59 3.90
CA ALA A 27 -18.96 -4.84 3.44
C ALA A 27 -19.84 -3.58 3.59
N GLU A 28 -19.75 -2.92 4.75
CA GLU A 28 -20.44 -1.64 5.01
C GLU A 28 -19.97 -0.53 4.05
N LYS A 29 -18.65 -0.39 3.83
CA LYS A 29 -18.09 0.65 2.95
C LYS A 29 -18.43 0.46 1.46
N VAL A 30 -18.44 -0.78 1.00
CA VAL A 30 -18.70 -1.13 -0.41
C VAL A 30 -20.21 -1.22 -0.68
N GLY A 31 -21.02 -1.27 0.38
CA GLY A 31 -22.48 -1.40 0.29
C GLY A 31 -22.89 -2.77 -0.26
N VAL A 32 -22.30 -3.82 0.29
CA VAL A 32 -22.60 -5.23 0.00
C VAL A 32 -22.67 -6.03 1.31
N SER A 33 -23.19 -7.25 1.30
CA SER A 33 -23.22 -8.08 2.51
C SER A 33 -21.82 -8.61 2.86
N ALA A 34 -21.60 -8.89 4.15
CA ALA A 34 -20.37 -9.53 4.64
C ALA A 34 -20.12 -10.88 3.95
N ASN A 35 -21.17 -11.65 3.64
CA ASN A 35 -21.07 -12.90 2.89
C ASN A 35 -20.53 -12.70 1.47
N THR A 36 -20.90 -11.61 0.80
CA THR A 36 -20.37 -11.28 -0.53
C THR A 36 -18.88 -10.97 -0.48
N VAL A 37 -18.43 -10.19 0.50
CA VAL A 37 -16.99 -9.91 0.71
C VAL A 37 -16.24 -11.18 1.07
N GLY A 38 -16.76 -12.00 1.98
CA GLY A 38 -16.14 -13.27 2.37
C GLY A 38 -16.00 -14.23 1.19
N LYS A 39 -17.00 -14.28 0.30
CA LYS A 39 -16.92 -15.04 -0.95
C LYS A 39 -15.83 -14.50 -1.88
N TRP A 40 -15.72 -13.17 -2.05
CA TRP A 40 -14.66 -12.59 -2.88
C TRP A 40 -13.25 -12.82 -2.32
N VAL A 41 -13.08 -12.73 -1.00
CA VAL A 41 -11.81 -13.05 -0.32
C VAL A 41 -11.39 -14.48 -0.60
N LYS A 42 -12.33 -15.43 -0.49
CA LYS A 42 -12.08 -16.86 -0.69
C LYS A 42 -11.84 -17.21 -2.17
N ASP A 43 -12.71 -16.75 -3.06
CA ASP A 43 -12.64 -17.03 -4.50
C ASP A 43 -11.44 -16.31 -5.15
N GLY A 44 -11.02 -15.17 -4.61
CA GLY A 44 -9.89 -14.37 -5.11
C GLY A 44 -8.56 -14.64 -4.41
N CYS A 45 -8.52 -15.55 -3.43
CA CYS A 45 -7.35 -15.85 -2.60
C CYS A 45 -6.70 -14.59 -2.00
N TRP A 46 -7.53 -13.65 -1.52
CA TRP A 46 -7.01 -12.35 -1.08
C TRP A 46 -6.17 -12.46 0.19
N GLY A 47 -6.47 -13.44 1.05
CA GLY A 47 -5.69 -13.72 2.26
C GLY A 47 -4.25 -14.14 1.94
N GLU A 48 -4.08 -15.07 1.00
CA GLU A 48 -2.78 -15.54 0.54
C GLU A 48 -2.01 -14.43 -0.19
N LYS A 49 -2.68 -13.66 -1.07
CA LYS A 49 -2.07 -12.50 -1.75
C LYS A 49 -1.58 -11.44 -0.77
N ARG A 50 -2.37 -11.13 0.28
CA ARG A 50 -1.99 -10.15 1.31
C ARG A 50 -0.81 -10.64 2.14
N ALA A 51 -0.82 -11.92 2.51
CA ALA A 51 0.31 -12.54 3.20
C ALA A 51 1.58 -12.50 2.33
N ALA A 52 1.48 -12.82 1.04
CA ALA A 52 2.60 -12.73 0.11
C ALA A 52 3.15 -11.31 -0.01
N MET A 53 2.30 -10.29 -0.21
CA MET A 53 2.70 -8.88 -0.34
C MET A 53 3.30 -8.28 0.94
N SER A 54 2.73 -8.60 2.11
CA SER A 54 3.25 -8.13 3.40
C SER A 54 4.64 -8.71 3.69
N ASN A 55 4.86 -9.97 3.30
CA ASN A 55 6.15 -10.62 3.44
C ASN A 55 7.16 -10.14 2.40
N THR A 56 6.79 -9.86 1.14
CA THR A 56 7.80 -9.53 0.10
C THR A 56 8.47 -8.18 0.33
N ARG A 57 7.74 -7.12 0.69
CA ARG A 57 8.35 -5.78 0.83
C ARG A 57 9.25 -5.66 2.06
N LYS A 58 8.80 -6.23 3.19
CA LYS A 58 9.61 -6.26 4.42
C LYS A 58 10.78 -7.24 4.31
N SER A 59 10.58 -8.39 3.66
CA SER A 59 11.68 -9.32 3.34
C SER A 59 12.69 -8.66 2.41
N LEU A 60 12.26 -7.99 1.33
CA LEU A 60 13.16 -7.27 0.43
C LEU A 60 13.95 -6.17 1.14
N GLN A 61 13.30 -5.35 1.97
CA GLN A 61 14.02 -4.34 2.76
C GLN A 61 15.03 -4.97 3.72
N ASN A 62 14.64 -6.04 4.42
CA ASN A 62 15.51 -6.73 5.36
C ASN A 62 16.66 -7.49 4.65
N GLU A 63 16.40 -8.09 3.51
CA GLU A 63 17.40 -8.75 2.64
C GLU A 63 18.38 -7.72 2.08
N LEU A 64 17.90 -6.55 1.64
CA LEU A 64 18.77 -5.48 1.14
C LEU A 64 19.64 -4.89 2.26
N LEU A 65 19.06 -4.65 3.44
CA LEU A 65 19.78 -4.23 4.65
C LEU A 65 20.83 -5.28 5.07
N SER A 66 20.48 -6.57 4.98
CA SER A 66 21.42 -7.67 5.23
C SER A 66 22.56 -7.67 4.22
N ALA A 67 22.26 -7.56 2.93
CA ALA A 67 23.27 -7.51 1.87
C ALA A 67 24.23 -6.31 2.03
N ILE A 68 23.72 -5.16 2.48
CA ILE A 68 24.55 -3.98 2.80
C ILE A 68 25.44 -4.27 4.01
N LYS A 69 24.88 -4.86 5.07
CA LYS A 69 25.63 -5.22 6.27
C LYS A 69 26.75 -6.21 5.94
N ASP A 70 26.46 -7.26 5.18
CA ASP A 70 27.43 -8.26 4.75
C ASP A 70 28.56 -7.62 3.93
N LYS A 71 28.22 -6.65 3.05
CA LYS A 71 29.23 -5.91 2.28
C LYS A 71 30.08 -4.97 3.13
N ILE A 72 29.51 -4.37 4.17
CA ILE A 72 30.24 -3.55 5.16
C ILE A 72 31.19 -4.42 6.00
N GLU A 73 30.79 -5.64 6.34
CA GLU A 73 31.66 -6.59 7.04
C GLU A 73 32.81 -7.07 6.14
N GLU A 74 32.55 -7.41 4.87
CA GLU A 74 33.61 -7.71 3.88
C GLU A 74 34.60 -6.56 3.69
N LEU A 75 34.13 -5.31 3.81
CA LEU A 75 34.94 -4.11 3.71
C LEU A 75 35.88 -3.88 4.88
N ARG A 76 35.53 -4.38 6.07
CA ARG A 76 36.31 -4.17 7.29
C ARG A 76 37.66 -4.89 7.25
N ASP A 77 37.75 -5.93 6.43
CA ASP A 77 38.92 -6.80 6.29
C ASP A 77 39.74 -6.53 5.02
N LEU A 78 39.40 -5.51 4.21
CA LEU A 78 40.04 -5.23 2.91
C LEU A 78 41.02 -4.05 2.93
N ASP A 79 42.13 -4.24 2.21
CA ASP A 79 43.19 -3.26 2.00
C ASP A 79 42.70 -2.05 1.17
N ILE A 80 43.20 -0.85 1.51
CA ILE A 80 42.68 0.47 1.10
C ILE A 80 42.66 0.64 -0.44
N SER A 81 43.44 -0.13 -1.18
CA SER A 81 43.48 -0.13 -2.65
C SER A 81 42.22 -0.68 -3.33
N LYS A 82 41.40 -1.51 -2.64
CA LYS A 82 40.09 -2.00 -3.13
C LYS A 82 38.93 -1.09 -2.73
N SER A 83 39.20 -0.05 -1.94
CA SER A 83 38.21 0.90 -1.40
C SER A 83 37.39 1.60 -2.49
N ALA A 84 38.00 2.00 -3.61
CA ALA A 84 37.33 2.78 -4.65
C ALA A 84 36.16 2.03 -5.32
N THR A 85 36.36 0.75 -5.67
CA THR A 85 35.31 -0.09 -6.27
C THR A 85 34.15 -0.32 -5.30
N VAL A 86 34.45 -0.41 -4.01
CA VAL A 86 33.42 -0.72 -3.03
C VAL A 86 32.68 0.54 -2.57
N VAL A 87 33.35 1.70 -2.50
CA VAL A 87 32.68 2.99 -2.34
C VAL A 87 31.69 3.22 -3.48
N ASP A 88 32.06 2.92 -4.73
CA ASP A 88 31.13 3.00 -5.87
C ASP A 88 29.92 2.05 -5.73
N GLN A 89 30.13 0.83 -5.24
CA GLN A 89 29.04 -0.12 -4.96
C GLN A 89 28.11 0.35 -3.85
N LEU A 90 28.65 0.89 -2.76
CA LEU A 90 27.87 1.47 -1.66
C LEU A 90 27.05 2.68 -2.12
N VAL A 91 27.63 3.56 -2.94
CA VAL A 91 26.90 4.71 -3.53
C VAL A 91 25.74 4.24 -4.40
N LYS A 92 25.93 3.18 -5.20
CA LYS A 92 24.85 2.60 -6.03
C LYS A 92 23.74 1.96 -5.20
N LEU A 93 24.09 1.24 -4.12
CA LEU A 93 23.11 0.66 -3.20
C LEU A 93 22.33 1.75 -2.45
N SER A 94 23.00 2.77 -1.93
CA SER A 94 22.37 3.93 -1.30
C SER A 94 21.46 4.70 -2.25
N ALA A 95 21.87 4.89 -3.51
CA ALA A 95 21.01 5.50 -4.53
C ALA A 95 19.79 4.64 -4.87
N THR A 96 19.92 3.31 -4.81
CA THR A 96 18.81 2.36 -4.98
C THR A 96 17.85 2.43 -3.78
N ILE A 97 18.37 2.54 -2.56
CA ILE A 97 17.57 2.78 -1.34
C ILE A 97 16.83 4.12 -1.46
N GLU A 98 17.52 5.21 -1.81
CA GLU A 98 16.88 6.51 -1.99
C GLU A 98 15.81 6.48 -3.09
N ARG A 99 15.99 5.71 -4.17
CA ARG A 99 14.95 5.54 -5.20
C ARG A 99 13.76 4.72 -4.70
N LEU A 100 13.99 3.70 -3.89
CA LEU A 100 12.93 2.91 -3.23
C LEU A 100 12.18 3.73 -2.17
N ASP A 101 12.84 4.72 -1.56
CA ASP A 101 12.30 5.60 -0.52
C ASP A 101 11.60 6.85 -1.12
N LYS A 102 12.03 7.33 -2.31
CA LYS A 102 11.50 8.54 -2.95
C LYS A 102 10.26 8.35 -3.83
N GLU A 103 9.95 7.15 -4.30
CA GLU A 103 8.66 6.90 -4.94
C GLU A 103 7.62 6.65 -3.84
N ALA A 104 6.96 7.73 -3.38
CA ALA A 104 5.71 7.59 -2.62
C ALA A 104 4.78 6.68 -3.42
N SER A 105 4.67 5.44 -2.99
CA SER A 105 3.93 4.41 -3.68
C SER A 105 2.44 4.69 -3.51
N ALA A 106 1.61 4.11 -4.38
CA ALA A 106 0.16 4.16 -4.18
C ALA A 106 -0.26 3.74 -2.76
N VAL A 107 0.56 2.91 -2.09
CA VAL A 107 0.36 2.49 -0.69
C VAL A 107 0.47 3.66 0.29
N ASP A 108 1.41 4.58 0.10
CA ASP A 108 1.62 5.71 1.01
C ASP A 108 0.46 6.71 0.94
N PHE A 109 -0.06 6.97 -0.27
CA PHE A 109 -1.25 7.80 -0.46
C PHE A 109 -2.52 7.13 0.06
N ILE A 110 -2.63 5.81 -0.09
CA ILE A 110 -3.70 5.01 0.50
C ILE A 110 -3.70 5.17 2.03
N GLU A 111 -2.54 5.03 2.68
CA GLU A 111 -2.40 5.17 4.13
C GLU A 111 -2.75 6.59 4.59
N CYS A 112 -2.30 7.60 3.87
CA CYS A 112 -2.61 9.01 4.14
C CYS A 112 -4.12 9.30 4.02
N PHE A 113 -4.76 8.84 2.93
CA PHE A 113 -6.20 9.01 2.72
C PHE A 113 -7.06 8.27 3.76
N MET A 114 -6.62 7.09 4.21
CA MET A 114 -7.27 6.39 5.31
C MET A 114 -7.15 7.12 6.64
N ALA A 115 -5.97 7.66 6.97
CA ALA A 115 -5.76 8.46 8.18
C ALA A 115 -6.64 9.71 8.16
N PHE A 116 -6.72 10.39 7.00
CA PHE A 116 -7.59 11.53 6.80
C PHE A 116 -9.09 11.16 6.89
N GLY A 117 -9.49 10.03 6.34
CA GLY A 117 -10.86 9.53 6.43
C GLY A 117 -11.29 9.26 7.88
N ARG A 118 -10.43 8.65 8.70
CA ARG A 118 -10.69 8.46 10.14
C ARG A 118 -10.78 9.80 10.88
N TRP A 119 -9.93 10.76 10.53
CA TRP A 119 -10.00 12.10 11.10
C TRP A 119 -11.33 12.81 10.73
N LEU A 120 -11.78 12.70 9.48
CA LEU A 120 -13.09 13.23 9.07
C LEU A 120 -14.27 12.54 9.79
N GLU A 121 -14.20 11.23 10.03
CA GLU A 121 -15.21 10.52 10.82
C GLU A 121 -15.27 11.04 12.25
N TYR A 122 -14.12 11.27 12.89
CA TYR A 122 -14.05 11.86 14.22
C TYR A 122 -14.58 13.30 14.27
N GLN A 123 -14.19 14.15 13.31
CA GLN A 123 -14.66 15.54 13.27
C GLN A 123 -16.17 15.65 13.06
N ALA A 124 -16.78 14.70 12.35
CA ALA A 124 -18.22 14.68 12.10
C ALA A 124 -19.08 14.49 13.36
N GLU A 125 -18.49 14.10 14.49
CA GLU A 125 -19.19 14.06 15.78
C GLU A 125 -19.54 15.47 16.28
N THR A 126 -18.74 16.47 15.90
CA THR A 126 -18.87 17.85 16.36
C THR A 126 -19.15 18.86 15.25
N ASP A 127 -18.78 18.52 14.01
CA ASP A 127 -18.95 19.38 12.84
C ASP A 127 -20.02 18.81 11.90
N LEU A 128 -21.16 19.51 11.85
CA LEU A 128 -22.32 19.15 11.04
C LEU A 128 -22.10 19.33 9.53
N GLU A 129 -21.08 20.10 9.12
CA GLU A 129 -20.74 20.25 7.69
C GLU A 129 -20.16 18.96 7.12
N ILE A 130 -19.56 18.12 7.98
CA ILE A 130 -18.97 16.84 7.61
C ILE A 130 -20.07 15.78 7.53
N THR A 131 -20.90 15.91 6.51
CA THR A 131 -22.02 14.99 6.23
C THR A 131 -21.53 13.62 5.75
N PRO A 132 -22.35 12.55 5.90
CA PRO A 132 -22.07 11.26 5.29
C PRO A 132 -21.84 11.34 3.77
N GLU A 133 -22.60 12.20 3.08
CA GLU A 133 -22.52 12.45 1.64
C GLU A 133 -21.19 13.09 1.27
N PHE A 134 -20.73 14.08 2.06
CA PHE A 134 -19.42 14.69 1.89
C PHE A 134 -18.29 13.66 2.05
N ARG A 135 -18.30 12.84 3.11
CA ARG A 135 -17.29 11.80 3.33
C ARG A 135 -17.25 10.78 2.18
N LYS A 136 -18.42 10.38 1.65
CA LYS A 136 -18.51 9.52 0.45
C LYS A 136 -17.91 10.19 -0.78
N LEU A 137 -18.13 11.49 -0.97
CA LEU A 137 -17.59 12.25 -2.09
C LEU A 137 -16.06 12.34 -2.01
N VAL A 138 -15.51 12.65 -0.84
CA VAL A 138 -14.06 12.65 -0.59
C VAL A 138 -13.46 11.29 -0.91
N ASN A 139 -14.05 10.21 -0.39
CA ASN A 139 -13.56 8.85 -0.65
C ASN A 139 -13.58 8.49 -2.14
N LYS A 140 -14.62 8.91 -2.88
CA LYS A 140 -14.70 8.71 -4.34
C LYS A 140 -13.51 9.33 -5.07
N TYR A 141 -13.13 10.57 -4.75
CA TYR A 141 -12.01 11.25 -5.40
C TYR A 141 -10.65 10.70 -4.98
N GLN A 142 -10.49 10.32 -3.71
CA GLN A 142 -9.31 9.62 -3.23
C GLN A 142 -9.08 8.31 -3.99
N ASN A 143 -10.13 7.49 -4.16
CA ASN A 143 -10.04 6.24 -4.94
C ASN A 143 -9.70 6.51 -6.40
N LYS A 144 -10.30 7.55 -7.01
CA LYS A 144 -9.99 7.96 -8.39
C LYS A 144 -8.50 8.31 -8.54
N TYR A 145 -7.95 9.10 -7.61
CA TYR A 145 -6.53 9.46 -7.61
C TYR A 145 -5.62 8.23 -7.50
N ILE A 146 -5.94 7.29 -6.62
CA ILE A 146 -5.19 6.03 -6.48
C ILE A 146 -5.25 5.19 -7.76
N LEU A 147 -6.41 5.08 -8.40
CA LEU A 147 -6.56 4.35 -9.66
C LEU A 147 -5.77 4.99 -10.81
N GLU A 148 -5.73 6.32 -10.89
CA GLU A 148 -4.91 7.03 -11.87
C GLU A 148 -3.41 6.80 -11.61
N MET A 149 -2.95 6.87 -10.35
CA MET A 149 -1.57 6.54 -9.98
C MET A 149 -1.16 5.11 -10.33
N LEU A 150 -2.07 4.14 -10.14
CA LEU A 150 -1.83 2.74 -10.48
C LEU A 150 -1.89 2.49 -12.00
N GLY A 151 -2.73 3.24 -12.73
CA GLY A 151 -2.89 3.16 -14.19
C GLY A 151 -1.83 3.93 -14.98
N SER A 152 -1.18 4.94 -14.39
CA SER A 152 -0.11 5.74 -15.03
C SER A 152 1.24 5.03 -15.13
N LYS A 153 1.34 3.73 -14.80
CA LYS A 153 2.53 2.89 -15.05
C LYS A 153 2.43 2.02 -16.32
N LEU A 154 1.61 2.40 -17.31
CA LEU A 154 1.58 1.80 -18.66
C LEU A 154 2.29 2.67 -19.69
#